data_AF-A0A7T7L216-F1
#
_entry.id   AF-A0A7T7L216-F1
#
_cell.length_a   1.000
_cell.length_b   1.000
_cell.length_c   1.000
_cell.angle_alpha   90.00
_cell.angle_beta   90.00
_cell.angle_gamma   90.00
#
_symmetry.space_group_name_H-M   'P 1'
#
loop_
_entity.id
_entity.type
_entity.pdbx_description
1 polymer ?
#
loop_
_entity_poly.entity_id
_entity_poly.type
_entity_poly.pdbx_seq_one_letter_code
_entity_poly.pdbx_strand_id
1 'polypeptide(L)'
;MANLSLIPVPVATGIADVAAQAVAAAGGGDTAPVGPGRFLYVANGDASPKTVTLATPGTVSGLAIADTAVVVAAGDHAIIPLANVFRGATGRAAITYSAVTSVTVAAFELPSSG
;
A
#
# COMPACT_ATOMS: atom_id res chain seq x y z
N MET A 1 4.02 -11.44 -7.68
CA MET A 1 3.90 -10.37 -6.68
C MET A 1 4.99 -10.53 -5.64
N ALA A 2 5.63 -9.45 -5.20
CA ALA A 2 6.59 -9.48 -4.09
C ALA A 2 5.89 -9.23 -2.75
N ASN A 3 6.50 -9.62 -1.63
CA ASN A 3 5.92 -9.45 -0.30
C ASN A 3 6.58 -8.28 0.42
N LEU A 4 5.79 -7.28 0.79
CA LEU A 4 6.23 -6.21 1.69
C LEU A 4 6.16 -6.68 3.15
N SER A 5 7.24 -6.44 3.88
CA SER A 5 7.28 -6.60 5.33
C SER A 5 6.70 -5.35 6.00
N LEU A 6 6.06 -5.51 7.16
CA LEU A 6 5.60 -4.36 7.94
C LEU A 6 6.78 -3.73 8.66
N ILE A 7 6.83 -2.40 8.57
CA ILE A 7 7.78 -1.58 9.31
C ILE A 7 7.01 -0.99 10.52
N PRO A 8 7.34 -1.41 11.75
CA PRO A 8 6.68 -0.88 12.94
C PRO A 8 7.12 0.56 13.19
N VAL A 9 6.15 1.45 13.39
CA VAL A 9 6.40 2.86 13.72
C VAL A 9 6.41 3.01 15.25
N PRO A 10 7.55 3.30 15.89
CA PRO A 10 7.62 3.38 17.35
C PRO A 10 6.92 4.62 17.90
N VAL A 11 6.23 4.51 19.04
CA VAL A 11 5.54 5.65 19.69
C VAL A 11 6.51 6.72 20.23
N ALA A 12 7.71 6.30 20.61
CA ALA A 12 8.66 7.15 21.34
C ALA A 12 9.37 8.16 20.43
N THR A 13 9.57 7.81 19.16
CA THR A 13 10.35 8.61 18.20
C THR A 13 9.66 8.80 16.86
N GLY A 14 8.70 7.94 16.49
CA GLY A 14 8.18 7.88 15.12
C GLY A 14 9.25 7.53 14.09
N ILE A 15 8.94 7.80 12.82
CA ILE A 15 9.86 7.73 11.68
C ILE A 15 9.83 9.10 10.99
N ALA A 16 10.95 9.82 10.97
CA ALA A 16 11.05 11.15 10.38
C ALA A 16 11.13 11.13 8.84
N ASP A 17 11.60 10.03 8.25
CA ASP A 17 11.71 9.84 6.81
C ASP A 17 11.17 8.46 6.42
N VAL A 18 9.87 8.42 6.12
CA VAL A 18 9.20 7.20 5.64
C VAL A 18 9.62 6.83 4.22
N ALA A 19 10.08 7.79 3.42
CA ALA A 19 10.52 7.56 2.05
C ALA A 19 11.83 6.77 2.01
N ALA A 20 12.74 7.02 2.95
CA ALA A 20 13.99 6.27 3.10
C ALA A 20 13.80 4.77 3.38
N GLN A 21 12.61 4.36 3.84
CA GLN A 21 12.28 2.96 4.08
C GLN A 21 11.66 2.25 2.87
N ALA A 22 11.34 3.01 1.82
CA ALA A 22 10.65 2.50 0.64
C ALA A 22 11.59 1.71 -0.28
N VAL A 23 11.08 0.61 -0.82
CA VAL A 23 11.77 -0.23 -1.80
C VAL A 23 11.11 -0.07 -3.17
N ALA A 24 11.84 -0.39 -4.26
CA ALA A 24 11.26 -0.32 -5.60
C ALA A 24 10.04 -1.24 -5.74
N ALA A 25 8.96 -0.73 -6.33
CA ALA A 25 7.76 -1.50 -6.60
C ALA A 25 8.05 -2.66 -7.56
N ALA A 26 7.49 -3.84 -7.29
CA ALA A 26 7.71 -4.99 -8.15
C ALA A 26 6.82 -4.93 -9.39
N GLY A 27 7.39 -5.17 -10.59
CA GLY A 27 6.64 -5.14 -11.86
C GLY A 27 5.45 -6.09 -11.94
N GLY A 28 5.46 -7.16 -11.13
CA GLY A 28 4.33 -8.09 -10.97
C GLY A 28 3.40 -7.76 -9.80
N GLY A 29 3.45 -6.55 -9.24
CA GLY A 29 2.70 -6.11 -8.06
C GLY A 29 3.32 -6.53 -6.72
N ASP A 30 2.76 -6.02 -5.63
CA ASP A 30 3.18 -6.26 -4.25
C ASP A 30 2.04 -6.79 -3.39
N THR A 31 2.37 -7.46 -2.29
CA THR A 31 1.40 -7.83 -1.26
C THR A 31 1.83 -7.37 0.11
N ALA A 32 0.90 -6.86 0.90
CA ALA A 32 1.15 -6.35 2.24
C ALA A 32 0.13 -6.92 3.25
N PRO A 33 0.50 -7.13 4.52
CA PRO A 33 -0.48 -7.50 5.54
C PRO A 33 -1.51 -6.38 5.74
N VAL A 34 -2.75 -6.78 5.99
CA VAL A 34 -3.85 -5.84 6.29
C VAL A 34 -4.26 -5.93 7.75
N GLY A 35 -4.84 -4.87 8.29
CA GLY A 35 -5.24 -4.80 9.69
C GLY A 35 -5.36 -3.37 10.21
N PRO A 36 -5.83 -3.20 11.46
CA PRO A 36 -5.91 -1.89 12.09
C PRO A 36 -4.52 -1.25 12.20
N GLY A 37 -4.44 0.06 12.02
CA GLY A 37 -3.18 0.81 12.13
C GLY A 37 -2.19 0.60 10.98
N ARG A 38 -2.52 -0.19 9.95
CA ARG A 38 -1.61 -0.48 8.84
C ARG A 38 -1.88 0.40 7.63
N PHE A 39 -0.83 0.83 6.96
CA PHE A 39 -0.92 1.62 5.74
C PHE A 39 0.22 1.34 4.77
N LEU A 40 -0.06 1.57 3.50
CA LEU A 40 0.90 1.55 2.41
C LEU A 40 1.33 2.99 2.11
N TYR A 41 2.63 3.23 2.12
CA TYR A 41 3.25 4.40 1.53
C TYR A 41 3.63 4.09 0.08
N VAL A 42 3.32 5.01 -0.83
CA VAL A 42 3.75 4.95 -2.23
C VAL A 42 4.31 6.30 -2.63
N ALA A 43 5.50 6.32 -3.24
CA ALA A 43 6.08 7.49 -3.87
C ALA A 43 6.27 7.28 -5.37
N ASN A 44 5.98 8.31 -6.14
CA ASN A 44 6.17 8.34 -7.58
C ASN A 44 7.21 9.40 -7.95
N GLY A 45 8.44 8.97 -8.22
CA GLY A 45 9.53 9.83 -8.69
C GLY A 45 9.53 10.09 -10.20
N ASP A 46 8.51 9.64 -10.94
CA ASP A 46 8.40 9.86 -12.38
C ASP A 46 7.81 11.25 -12.71
N ALA A 47 7.98 11.68 -13.95
CA ALA A 47 7.39 12.90 -14.52
C ALA A 47 5.92 12.73 -14.96
N SER A 48 5.38 11.51 -14.87
CA SER A 48 3.98 11.19 -15.19
C SER A 48 3.26 10.55 -14.00
N PRO A 49 1.93 10.75 -13.84
CA PRO A 49 1.17 10.13 -12.77
C PRO A 49 1.15 8.59 -12.90
N LYS A 50 1.07 7.90 -11.76
CA LYS A 50 0.94 6.44 -11.68
C LYS A 50 -0.29 6.07 -10.87
N THR A 51 -0.99 5.02 -11.30
CA THR A 51 -2.16 4.51 -10.58
C THR A 51 -1.75 3.28 -9.78
N VAL A 52 -2.06 3.30 -8.49
CA VAL A 52 -1.92 2.18 -7.57
C VAL A 52 -3.31 1.60 -7.35
N THR A 53 -3.46 0.30 -7.56
CA THR A 53 -4.75 -0.39 -7.39
C THR A 53 -4.64 -1.42 -6.27
N LEU A 54 -5.58 -1.39 -5.32
CA LEU A 54 -5.72 -2.37 -4.26
C LEU A 54 -6.99 -3.19 -4.49
N ALA A 55 -6.83 -4.50 -4.59
CA ALA A 55 -7.94 -5.41 -4.85
C ALA A 55 -8.88 -5.53 -3.64
N THR A 56 -10.19 -5.47 -3.86
CA THR A 56 -11.23 -5.65 -2.84
C THR A 56 -12.05 -6.91 -3.11
N PRO A 57 -11.66 -8.07 -2.56
CA PRO A 57 -12.30 -9.36 -2.87
C PRO A 57 -13.69 -9.54 -2.25
N GLY A 58 -14.15 -8.61 -1.41
CA GLY A 58 -15.44 -8.69 -0.75
C GLY A 58 -16.62 -8.50 -1.71
N THR A 59 -17.78 -9.04 -1.32
CA THR A 59 -19.06 -8.77 -1.97
C THR A 59 -20.05 -8.19 -0.97
N VAL A 60 -20.99 -7.38 -1.45
CA VAL A 60 -22.15 -6.89 -0.68
C VAL A 60 -23.40 -7.32 -1.42
N SER A 61 -24.23 -8.15 -0.77
CA SER A 61 -25.46 -8.70 -1.37
C SER A 61 -25.22 -9.41 -2.72
N GLY A 62 -24.08 -10.09 -2.88
CA GLY A 62 -23.70 -10.80 -4.11
C GLY A 62 -23.05 -9.93 -5.20
N LEU A 63 -22.93 -8.62 -4.98
CA LEU A 63 -22.23 -7.70 -5.89
C LEU A 63 -20.79 -7.50 -5.44
N ALA A 64 -19.82 -7.56 -6.37
CA ALA A 64 -18.42 -7.32 -6.07
C ALA A 64 -18.17 -5.86 -5.66
N ILE A 65 -17.36 -5.66 -4.62
CA ILE A 65 -16.85 -4.34 -4.27
C ILE A 65 -15.81 -3.95 -5.31
N ALA A 66 -15.90 -2.72 -5.83
CA ALA A 66 -14.95 -2.22 -6.80
C ALA A 66 -13.57 -1.97 -6.17
N ASP A 67 -12.52 -2.36 -6.89
CA ASP A 67 -11.14 -2.15 -6.47
C ASP A 67 -10.85 -0.66 -6.25
N THR A 68 -10.01 -0.38 -5.25
CA THR A 68 -9.59 0.99 -4.97
C THR A 68 -8.44 1.37 -5.88
N ALA A 69 -8.62 2.41 -6.69
CA ALA A 69 -7.57 2.98 -7.55
C ALA A 69 -7.18 4.37 -7.05
N VAL A 70 -5.90 4.55 -6.72
CA VAL A 70 -5.33 5.82 -6.24
C VAL A 70 -4.32 6.32 -7.26
N VAL A 71 -4.54 7.53 -7.77
CA VAL A 71 -3.59 8.19 -8.67
C VAL A 71 -2.57 8.96 -7.83
N VAL A 72 -1.30 8.56 -7.93
CA VAL A 72 -0.16 9.27 -7.37
C VAL A 72 0.39 10.20 -8.44
N ALA A 73 0.34 11.51 -8.19
CA ALA A 73 0.83 12.51 -9.13
C ALA A 73 2.35 12.36 -9.39
N ALA A 74 2.83 12.99 -10.45
CA ALA A 74 4.26 13.03 -10.76
C ALA A 74 5.03 13.77 -9.65
N GLY A 75 6.11 13.17 -9.15
CA GLY A 75 6.92 13.73 -8.07
C GLY A 75 6.26 13.74 -6.69
N ASP A 76 5.13 13.05 -6.51
CA ASP A 76 4.34 13.07 -5.27
C ASP A 76 4.25 11.68 -4.60
N HIS A 77 3.57 11.63 -3.46
CA HIS A 77 3.37 10.42 -2.67
C HIS A 77 1.93 10.28 -2.17
N ALA A 78 1.55 9.05 -1.84
CA ALA A 78 0.25 8.71 -1.29
C ALA A 78 0.40 7.79 -0.08
N ILE A 79 -0.55 7.92 0.85
CA ILE A 79 -0.73 7.03 1.99
C ILE A 79 -2.10 6.36 1.84
N ILE A 80 -2.11 5.03 1.79
CA ILE A 80 -3.31 4.23 1.54
C ILE A 80 -3.51 3.29 2.73
N PRO A 81 -4.62 3.38 3.49
CA PRO A 81 -4.88 2.46 4.60
C PRO A 81 -4.99 1.01 4.11
N LEU A 82 -4.28 0.08 4.77
CA LEU A 82 -4.35 -1.36 4.50
C LEU A 82 -5.42 -2.01 5.38
N ALA A 83 -6.67 -1.55 5.21
CA ALA A 83 -7.82 -2.02 5.95
C ALA A 83 -8.20 -3.47 5.59
N ASN A 84 -8.97 -4.11 6.47
CA ASN A 84 -9.40 -5.51 6.29
C ASN A 84 -10.24 -5.78 5.03
N VAL A 85 -10.83 -4.74 4.41
CA VAL A 85 -11.56 -4.88 3.13
C VAL A 85 -10.66 -5.37 1.99
N PHE A 86 -9.36 -5.11 2.07
CA PHE A 86 -8.37 -5.57 1.10
C PHE A 86 -7.85 -6.99 1.38
N ARG A 87 -8.38 -7.70 2.39
CA ARG A 87 -7.89 -9.02 2.78
C ARG A 87 -8.23 -10.07 1.71
N GLY A 88 -7.24 -10.45 0.90
CA GLY A 88 -7.32 -11.55 -0.06
C GLY A 88 -7.33 -12.95 0.58
N ALA A 89 -7.42 -13.98 -0.27
CA ALA A 89 -7.40 -15.39 0.14
C ALA A 89 -6.13 -15.78 0.92
N THR A 90 -5.01 -15.09 0.69
CA THR A 90 -3.74 -15.27 1.41
C THR A 90 -3.66 -14.46 2.71
N GLY A 91 -4.74 -13.76 3.10
CA GLY A 91 -4.77 -12.89 4.27
C GLY A 91 -4.06 -11.54 4.10
N ARG A 92 -3.69 -11.17 2.87
CA ARG A 92 -2.90 -9.97 2.51
C ARG A 92 -3.61 -9.15 1.42
N ALA A 93 -3.30 -7.87 1.34
CA ALA A 93 -3.70 -7.01 0.23
C ALA A 93 -2.92 -7.37 -1.03
N ALA A 94 -3.59 -7.35 -2.18
CA ALA A 94 -2.96 -7.42 -3.49
C ALA A 94 -2.89 -6.01 -4.09
N ILE A 95 -1.67 -5.55 -4.38
CA ILE A 95 -1.36 -4.20 -4.86
C ILE A 95 -0.79 -4.31 -6.27
N THR A 96 -1.34 -3.55 -7.21
CA THR A 96 -0.86 -3.45 -8.59
C THR A 96 -0.62 -1.99 -8.99
N TYR A 97 0.17 -1.79 -10.03
CA TYR A 97 0.60 -0.47 -10.49
C TYR A 97 0.43 -0.37 -12.00
N SER A 98 0.06 0.81 -12.49
CA SER A 98 -0.01 1.06 -13.94
C SER A 98 1.39 1.01 -14.61
N ALA A 99 2.43 1.41 -13.88
CA ALA A 99 3.84 1.19 -14.20
C ALA A 99 4.66 1.32 -12.90
N VAL A 100 5.84 0.70 -12.85
CA VAL A 100 6.67 0.64 -11.63
C VAL A 100 7.96 1.47 -11.70
N THR A 101 8.29 2.03 -12.87
CA THR A 101 9.47 2.88 -13.02
C THR A 101 9.39 4.07 -12.06
N SER A 102 10.43 4.25 -11.26
CA SER A 102 10.52 5.31 -10.24
C SER A 102 9.43 5.26 -9.16
N VAL A 103 8.73 4.14 -9.01
CA VAL A 103 7.77 3.94 -7.92
C VAL A 103 8.44 3.19 -6.78
N THR A 104 8.37 3.76 -5.57
CA THR A 104 8.83 3.11 -4.34
C THR A 104 7.68 2.95 -3.36
N VAL A 105 7.73 1.87 -2.58
CA VAL A 105 6.65 1.46 -1.67
C VAL A 105 7.19 0.93 -0.34
N ALA A 106 6.45 1.15 0.73
CA ALA A 106 6.67 0.54 2.04
C ALA A 106 5.34 0.32 2.76
N ALA A 107 5.25 -0.77 3.53
CA ALA A 107 4.10 -1.04 4.38
C ALA A 107 4.47 -0.76 5.84
N PHE A 108 3.64 -0.01 6.53
CA PHE A 108 3.87 0.42 7.91
C PHE A 108 2.75 -0.05 8.84
N GLU A 109 3.09 -0.18 10.12
CA GLU A 109 2.15 -0.46 11.19
C GLU A 109 2.30 0.57 12.31
N LEU A 110 1.21 1.27 12.60
CA LEU A 110 1.08 2.11 13.79
C LEU A 110 0.64 1.25 14.97
N PRO A 111 1.20 1.48 16.16
CA PRO A 111 0.75 0.83 17.38
C PRO A 111 -0.71 1.21 17.65
N SER A 112 -1.57 0.20 17.77
CA SER A 112 -2.93 0.40 18.25
C SER A 112 -2.89 0.63 19.75
N SER A 113 -3.25 1.83 20.20
CA SER A 113 -3.61 2.05 21.61
C SER A 113 -4.83 1.16 21.90
N GLY A 114 -4.61 0.05 22.61
CA GLY A 114 -5.67 -0.77 23.17
C GLY A 114 -6.31 -0.12 24.39
#